data_AF-A0A3L6J8E5-F1
#
_entry.id   AF-A0A3L6J8E5-F1
#
_cell.length_a   1.000
_cell.length_b   1.000
_cell.length_c   1.000
_cell.angle_alpha   90.00
_cell.angle_beta   90.00
_cell.angle_gamma   90.00
#
_symmetry.space_group_name_H-M   'P 1'
#
loop_
_entity.id
_entity.type
_entity.pdbx_description
1 polymer ?
#
loop_
_entity_poly.entity_id
_entity_poly.type
_entity_poly.pdbx_seq_one_letter_code
_entity_poly.pdbx_strand_id
1 'polypeptide(L)'
;MIKAQPVDIQSQEVTALQNLRKIAWDIDSPNMGIMYDAVGRLASISAGRLLLPKALELLNSKDRNIKQAAFTVAGKNAYGKYLDEFFAALNDLNPAEREQTLQGIQEMFSQTGGPTSNHEQKNWIKNLEGLGREHQPAIFELMIHLGTLGKTWIIRQIRDNIRGISLGAVPTLSMFPESEKKSMISLLSSRAAKERRDLLPYICGIVDHQTQSHLQVFMRKSTWQERADIAVAVAALGIKSSSGLVMELVADTKWQVKQALLENARIESSRVSALFTVLSHLLAESHTRVRAQAERTLLQLGNVACEDVTIKEQRKKLEKRFRTQLLKAAQANKDIEVKWLGIERKQMDPMSEIMERISPDVEDTDLIAAAVTPEGVSLADFAVEKPSAVEDEEKASLLSALLGARNNAVAETKIMKVEEPLLLDPTIPAASRFILVMQKVAEDVGKDVPITLLSTKCSEAGLTKEDFEKALNELEQQGIVYRSSKGSVSYVDIEL
;
A
#
# COMPACT_ATOMS: atom_id res chain seq x y z
N MET A 1 -36.24 -48.91 15.55
CA MET A 1 -34.85 -48.94 16.02
C MET A 1 -34.01 -49.71 15.01
N ILE A 2 -33.36 -49.01 14.07
CA ILE A 2 -32.44 -49.64 13.12
C ILE A 2 -31.12 -49.83 13.87
N LYS A 3 -30.77 -51.08 14.18
CA LYS A 3 -29.44 -51.41 14.72
C LYS A 3 -28.42 -51.13 13.61
N ALA A 4 -27.64 -50.07 13.77
CA ALA A 4 -26.47 -49.83 12.92
C ALA A 4 -25.55 -51.05 13.02
N GLN A 5 -25.28 -51.70 11.88
CA GLN A 5 -24.30 -52.78 11.82
C GLN A 5 -22.93 -52.24 12.24
N PRO A 6 -22.13 -53.00 13.01
CA PRO A 6 -20.78 -52.60 13.36
C PRO A 6 -19.98 -52.45 12.07
N VAL A 7 -19.53 -51.24 11.78
CA VAL A 7 -18.66 -50.96 10.64
C VAL A 7 -17.38 -51.76 10.84
N ASP A 8 -17.06 -52.64 9.88
CA ASP A 8 -15.83 -53.42 9.90
C ASP A 8 -14.63 -52.51 9.55
N ILE A 9 -14.07 -51.89 10.59
CA ILE A 9 -12.97 -50.93 10.51
C ILE A 9 -11.77 -51.53 9.76
N GLN A 10 -11.49 -52.82 9.94
CA GLN A 10 -10.34 -53.48 9.30
C GLN A 10 -10.53 -53.58 7.78
N SER A 11 -11.73 -53.91 7.32
CA SER A 11 -12.02 -53.95 5.89
C SER A 11 -11.89 -52.57 5.22
N GLN A 12 -12.26 -51.50 5.94
CA GLN A 12 -12.13 -50.13 5.45
C GLN A 12 -10.67 -49.66 5.42
N GLU A 13 -9.88 -50.01 6.42
CA GLU A 13 -8.44 -49.73 6.45
C GLU A 13 -7.71 -50.43 5.30
N VAL A 14 -8.00 -51.71 5.05
CA VAL A 14 -7.40 -52.46 3.94
C VAL A 14 -7.76 -51.83 2.60
N THR A 15 -9.02 -51.44 2.41
CA THR A 15 -9.48 -50.77 1.18
C THR A 15 -8.81 -49.41 0.99
N ALA A 16 -8.67 -48.62 2.07
CA ALA A 16 -7.97 -47.34 2.03
C ALA A 16 -6.48 -47.51 1.69
N LEU A 17 -5.79 -48.50 2.28
CA LEU A 17 -4.39 -48.80 1.97
C LEU A 17 -4.20 -49.28 0.53
N GLN A 18 -5.12 -50.08 0.00
CA GLN A 18 -5.09 -50.49 -1.41
C GLN A 18 -5.22 -49.29 -2.34
N ASN A 19 -6.10 -48.34 -2.04
CA ASN A 19 -6.25 -47.10 -2.81
C ASN A 19 -4.96 -46.24 -2.77
N LEU A 20 -4.33 -46.11 -1.60
CA LEU A 20 -3.07 -45.37 -1.46
C LEU A 20 -1.93 -46.04 -2.23
N ARG A 21 -1.82 -47.38 -2.15
CA ARG A 21 -0.83 -48.14 -2.93
C ARG A 21 -1.04 -47.99 -4.42
N LYS A 22 -2.29 -48.04 -4.87
CA LYS A 22 -2.65 -47.84 -6.27
C LYS A 22 -2.16 -46.48 -6.76
N ILE A 23 -2.36 -45.41 -5.99
CA ILE A 23 -1.88 -44.08 -6.34
C ILE A 23 -0.36 -44.04 -6.42
N ALA A 24 0.33 -44.62 -5.43
CA ALA A 24 1.80 -44.68 -5.45
C ALA A 24 2.34 -45.41 -6.69
N TRP A 25 1.71 -46.48 -7.14
CA TRP A 25 2.11 -47.24 -8.34
C TRP A 25 1.69 -46.56 -9.64
N ASP A 26 0.49 -45.98 -9.69
CA ASP A 26 -0.03 -45.28 -10.88
C ASP A 26 0.81 -44.03 -11.21
N ILE A 27 1.48 -43.42 -10.23
CA ILE A 27 2.45 -42.34 -10.43
C ILE A 27 3.69 -42.80 -11.21
N ASP A 28 4.14 -44.04 -11.00
CA ASP A 28 5.30 -44.59 -11.72
C ASP A 28 4.89 -45.19 -13.09
N SER A 29 3.62 -45.02 -13.48
CA SER A 29 3.10 -45.55 -14.74
C SER A 29 3.77 -44.86 -15.93
N PRO A 30 4.21 -45.62 -16.96
CA PRO A 30 4.73 -45.04 -18.20
C PRO A 30 3.64 -44.31 -19.01
N ASN A 31 2.37 -44.45 -18.65
CA ASN A 31 1.27 -43.73 -19.28
C ASN A 31 1.05 -42.38 -18.58
N MET A 32 1.38 -41.30 -19.29
CA MET A 32 1.26 -39.91 -18.81
C MET A 32 -0.14 -39.58 -18.29
N GLY A 33 -1.21 -40.09 -18.92
CA GLY A 33 -2.58 -39.81 -18.48
C GLY A 33 -2.91 -40.42 -17.12
N ILE A 34 -2.44 -41.65 -16.89
CA ILE A 34 -2.62 -42.35 -15.59
C ILE A 34 -1.76 -41.68 -14.52
N MET A 35 -0.53 -41.32 -14.86
CA MET A 35 0.39 -40.60 -13.98
C MET A 35 -0.19 -39.26 -13.53
N TYR A 36 -0.67 -38.40 -14.45
CA TYR A 36 -1.24 -37.10 -14.07
C TYR A 36 -2.52 -37.23 -13.24
N ASP A 37 -3.40 -38.19 -13.54
CA ASP A 37 -4.57 -38.48 -12.71
C ASP A 37 -4.15 -38.92 -11.30
N ALA A 38 -3.13 -39.78 -11.19
CA ALA A 38 -2.60 -40.23 -9.90
C ALA A 38 -1.96 -39.08 -9.11
N VAL A 39 -1.24 -38.16 -9.75
CA VAL A 39 -0.68 -36.95 -9.13
C VAL A 39 -1.81 -36.00 -8.66
N GLY A 40 -2.86 -35.83 -9.45
CA GLY A 40 -4.05 -35.09 -9.03
C GLY A 40 -4.72 -35.69 -7.80
N ARG A 41 -4.84 -37.02 -7.76
CA ARG A 41 -5.37 -37.76 -6.60
C ARG A 41 -4.47 -37.62 -5.38
N LEU A 42 -3.16 -37.68 -5.56
CA LEU A 42 -2.16 -37.45 -4.50
C LEU A 42 -2.36 -36.09 -3.82
N ALA A 43 -2.70 -35.04 -4.57
CA ALA A 43 -2.99 -33.71 -4.03
C ALA A 43 -4.31 -33.61 -3.25
N SER A 44 -5.31 -34.40 -3.62
CA SER A 44 -6.68 -34.31 -3.06
C SER A 44 -6.95 -35.19 -1.83
N ILE A 45 -6.03 -36.10 -1.48
CA ILE A 45 -6.29 -37.11 -0.44
C ILE A 45 -6.09 -36.57 0.97
N SER A 46 -7.06 -36.84 1.84
CA SER A 46 -7.02 -36.48 3.27
C SER A 46 -5.93 -37.21 4.06
N ALA A 47 -5.57 -38.44 3.66
CA ALA A 47 -4.50 -39.24 4.25
C ALA A 47 -3.12 -39.00 3.58
N GLY A 48 -2.85 -37.78 3.10
CA GLY A 48 -1.66 -37.44 2.33
C GLY A 48 -0.32 -37.73 3.04
N ARG A 49 -0.29 -37.72 4.37
CA ARG A 49 0.89 -38.05 5.18
C ARG A 49 1.51 -39.41 4.86
N LEU A 50 0.69 -40.42 4.51
CA LEU A 50 1.18 -41.75 4.17
C LEU A 50 1.89 -41.81 2.81
N LEU A 51 1.60 -40.85 1.93
CA LEU A 51 2.22 -40.72 0.62
C LEU A 51 3.41 -39.76 0.62
N LEU A 52 3.79 -39.21 1.78
CA LEU A 52 4.90 -38.26 1.90
C LEU A 52 6.23 -38.79 1.32
N PRO A 53 6.67 -40.04 1.58
CA PRO A 53 7.91 -40.55 0.99
C PRO A 53 7.87 -40.54 -0.54
N LYS A 54 6.71 -40.85 -1.13
CA LYS A 54 6.54 -40.82 -2.58
C LYS A 54 6.52 -39.38 -3.10
N ALA A 55 5.88 -38.45 -2.40
CA ALA A 55 5.91 -37.04 -2.75
C ALA A 55 7.34 -36.47 -2.71
N LEU A 56 8.16 -36.87 -1.73
CA LEU A 56 9.56 -36.46 -1.64
C LEU A 56 10.42 -36.96 -2.81
N GLU A 57 10.21 -38.22 -3.23
CA GLU A 57 10.88 -38.78 -4.42
C GLU A 57 10.58 -37.94 -5.69
N LEU A 58 9.35 -37.46 -5.81
CA LEU A 58 8.88 -36.67 -6.96
C LEU A 58 9.36 -35.22 -6.96
N LEU A 59 9.97 -34.71 -5.88
CA LEU A 59 10.53 -33.35 -5.84
C LEU A 59 11.66 -33.16 -6.86
N ASN A 60 12.34 -34.24 -7.24
CA ASN A 60 13.40 -34.25 -8.24
C ASN A 60 12.90 -34.63 -9.65
N SER A 61 11.59 -34.69 -9.86
CA SER A 61 11.03 -35.01 -11.18
C SER A 61 11.38 -33.92 -12.21
N LYS A 62 11.57 -34.35 -13.47
CA LYS A 62 11.87 -33.44 -14.60
C LYS A 62 10.65 -32.63 -15.04
N ASP A 63 9.45 -33.13 -14.75
CA ASP A 63 8.20 -32.47 -15.08
C ASP A 63 7.84 -31.45 -14.00
N ARG A 64 7.71 -30.18 -14.41
CA ARG A 64 7.39 -29.07 -13.51
C ARG A 64 6.04 -29.24 -12.82
N ASN A 65 5.03 -29.80 -13.50
CA ASN A 65 3.69 -29.95 -12.93
C ASN A 65 3.69 -31.00 -11.82
N ILE A 66 4.38 -32.13 -12.05
CA ILE A 66 4.54 -33.19 -11.05
C ILE A 66 5.36 -32.66 -9.87
N LYS A 67 6.45 -31.96 -10.15
CA LYS A 67 7.29 -31.33 -9.13
C LYS A 67 6.47 -30.36 -8.26
N GLN A 68 5.68 -29.46 -8.84
CA GLN A 68 4.86 -28.50 -8.10
C GLN A 68 3.78 -29.18 -7.26
N ALA A 69 3.10 -30.19 -7.80
CA ALA A 69 2.13 -30.98 -7.05
C ALA A 69 2.79 -31.71 -5.87
N ALA A 70 3.97 -32.29 -6.11
CA ALA A 70 4.77 -32.95 -5.08
C ALA A 70 5.19 -31.98 -3.97
N PHE A 71 5.66 -30.77 -4.30
CA PHE A 71 5.96 -29.73 -3.30
C PHE A 71 4.74 -29.31 -2.49
N THR A 72 3.58 -29.19 -3.15
CA THR A 72 2.32 -28.84 -2.46
C THR A 72 1.93 -29.92 -1.46
N VAL A 73 1.98 -31.18 -1.85
CA VAL A 73 1.64 -32.30 -0.96
C VAL A 73 2.67 -32.51 0.13
N ALA A 74 3.96 -32.45 -0.22
CA ALA A 74 5.05 -32.58 0.73
C ALA A 74 5.01 -31.45 1.76
N GLY A 75 4.82 -30.20 1.34
CA GLY A 75 4.69 -29.06 2.25
C GLY A 75 3.52 -29.24 3.22
N LYS A 76 2.33 -29.58 2.72
CA LYS A 76 1.13 -29.78 3.55
C LYS A 76 1.26 -30.96 4.53
N ASN A 77 2.18 -31.88 4.29
CA ASN A 77 2.28 -33.12 5.06
C ASN A 77 3.66 -33.36 5.70
N ALA A 78 4.63 -32.46 5.58
CA ALA A 78 5.98 -32.66 6.08
C ALA A 78 6.01 -32.77 7.61
N TYR A 79 6.75 -33.75 8.14
CA TYR A 79 6.93 -33.95 9.58
C TYR A 79 8.27 -34.62 9.90
N GLY A 80 8.72 -34.48 11.15
CA GLY A 80 9.87 -35.21 11.68
C GLY A 80 11.14 -35.06 10.82
N LYS A 81 11.72 -36.19 10.39
CA LYS A 81 12.96 -36.23 9.60
C LYS A 81 12.79 -35.73 8.16
N TYR A 82 11.58 -35.82 7.62
CA TYR A 82 11.27 -35.41 6.26
C TYR A 82 11.25 -33.88 6.07
N LEU A 83 11.20 -33.13 7.17
CA LEU A 83 11.27 -31.68 7.15
C LEU A 83 12.60 -31.18 6.59
N ASP A 84 13.71 -31.75 7.03
CA ASP A 84 15.05 -31.32 6.62
C ASP A 84 15.26 -31.59 5.13
N GLU A 85 14.81 -32.76 4.65
CA GLU A 85 14.86 -33.14 3.24
C GLU A 85 13.96 -32.24 2.37
N PHE A 86 12.74 -31.97 2.82
CA PHE A 86 11.81 -31.07 2.13
C PHE A 86 12.38 -29.66 2.01
N PHE A 87 12.88 -29.07 3.10
CA PHE A 87 13.42 -27.70 3.08
C PHE A 87 14.74 -27.61 2.31
N ALA A 88 15.55 -28.67 2.27
CA ALA A 88 16.70 -28.74 1.38
C ALA A 88 16.27 -28.65 -0.09
N ALA A 89 15.28 -29.45 -0.51
CA ALA A 89 14.75 -29.41 -1.87
C ALA A 89 14.03 -28.08 -2.19
N LEU A 90 13.43 -27.44 -1.18
CA LEU A 90 12.75 -26.15 -1.32
C LEU A 90 13.72 -25.00 -1.62
N ASN A 91 14.99 -25.12 -1.22
CA ASN A 91 16.02 -24.13 -1.55
C ASN A 91 16.39 -24.14 -3.03
N ASP A 92 16.23 -25.27 -3.72
CA ASP A 92 16.49 -25.39 -5.17
C ASP A 92 15.37 -24.80 -6.03
N LEU A 93 14.24 -24.41 -5.44
CA LEU A 93 13.14 -23.75 -6.14
C LEU A 93 13.40 -22.26 -6.34
N ASN A 94 12.78 -21.72 -7.39
CA ASN A 94 12.68 -20.28 -7.59
C ASN A 94 11.92 -19.62 -6.42
N PRO A 95 12.27 -18.38 -6.03
CA PRO A 95 11.61 -17.70 -4.91
C PRO A 95 10.08 -17.65 -5.04
N ALA A 96 9.53 -17.41 -6.23
CA ALA A 96 8.08 -17.39 -6.43
C ALA A 96 7.40 -18.74 -6.13
N GLU A 97 8.01 -19.85 -6.59
CA GLU A 97 7.48 -21.21 -6.35
C GLU A 97 7.65 -21.61 -4.88
N ARG A 98 8.72 -21.14 -4.26
CA ARG A 98 8.97 -21.30 -2.83
C ARG A 98 7.87 -20.63 -2.01
N GLU A 99 7.55 -19.38 -2.33
CA GLU A 99 6.49 -18.62 -1.65
C GLU A 99 5.13 -19.30 -1.82
N GLN A 100 4.79 -19.75 -3.02
CA GLN A 100 3.54 -20.50 -3.26
C GLN A 100 3.46 -21.77 -2.41
N THR A 101 4.59 -22.47 -2.25
CA THR A 101 4.66 -23.67 -1.41
C THR A 101 4.46 -23.30 0.06
N LEU A 102 5.09 -22.23 0.55
CA LEU A 102 4.90 -21.74 1.92
C LEU A 102 3.46 -21.30 2.22
N GLN A 103 2.80 -20.64 1.27
CA GLN A 103 1.37 -20.29 1.36
C GLN A 103 0.50 -21.55 1.46
N GLY A 104 0.83 -22.61 0.73
CA GLY A 104 0.17 -23.91 0.85
C GLY A 104 0.32 -24.54 2.24
N ILE A 105 1.50 -24.39 2.87
CA ILE A 105 1.75 -24.85 4.25
C ILE A 105 0.95 -24.00 5.24
N GLN A 106 0.92 -22.68 5.04
CA GLN A 106 0.17 -21.75 5.88
C GLN A 106 -1.33 -22.06 5.85
N GLU A 107 -1.90 -22.27 4.66
CA GLU A 107 -3.30 -22.67 4.51
C GLU A 107 -3.59 -23.92 5.33
N MET A 108 -2.71 -24.93 5.25
CA MET A 108 -2.84 -26.15 6.04
C MET A 108 -2.76 -25.88 7.55
N PHE A 109 -1.79 -25.09 8.02
CA PHE A 109 -1.69 -24.73 9.44
C PHE A 109 -2.91 -23.95 9.95
N SER A 110 -3.54 -23.14 9.09
CA SER A 110 -4.78 -22.43 9.42
C SER A 110 -5.98 -23.37 9.55
N GLN A 111 -6.05 -24.44 8.74
CA GLN A 111 -7.16 -25.40 8.70
C GLN A 111 -7.03 -26.50 9.76
N THR A 112 -5.85 -27.12 9.90
CA THR A 112 -5.64 -28.28 10.78
C THR A 112 -4.92 -27.93 12.09
N GLY A 113 -4.40 -26.71 12.21
CA GLY A 113 -3.47 -26.33 13.27
C GLY A 113 -2.02 -26.75 12.98
N GLY A 114 -1.09 -26.08 13.64
CA GLY A 114 0.35 -26.38 13.55
C GLY A 114 0.78 -27.57 14.44
N PRO A 115 2.05 -27.98 14.34
CA PRO A 115 2.61 -29.05 15.18
C PRO A 115 2.58 -28.67 16.66
N THR A 116 2.15 -29.60 17.51
CA THR A 116 2.02 -29.39 18.96
C THR A 116 3.26 -29.83 19.75
N SER A 117 4.09 -30.68 19.16
CA SER A 117 5.31 -31.17 19.80
C SER A 117 6.40 -30.10 19.82
N ASN A 118 6.96 -29.82 20.99
CA ASN A 118 8.08 -28.89 21.16
C ASN A 118 9.29 -29.24 20.28
N HIS A 119 9.53 -30.54 20.05
CA HIS A 119 10.64 -30.98 19.20
C HIS A 119 10.38 -30.64 17.73
N GLU A 120 9.17 -30.91 17.25
CA GLU A 120 8.77 -30.59 15.88
C GLU A 120 8.75 -29.07 15.64
N GLN A 121 8.22 -28.29 16.58
CA GLN A 121 8.23 -26.83 16.49
C GLN A 121 9.65 -26.28 16.35
N LYS A 122 10.63 -26.80 17.12
CA LYS A 122 12.04 -26.39 16.98
C LYS A 122 12.62 -26.74 15.61
N ASN A 123 12.29 -27.91 15.08
CA ASN A 123 12.76 -28.32 13.75
C ASN A 123 12.17 -27.42 12.66
N TRP A 124 10.87 -27.11 12.73
CA TRP A 124 10.22 -26.14 11.85
C TRP A 124 10.89 -24.76 11.93
N ILE A 125 11.11 -24.23 13.14
CA ILE A 125 11.75 -22.91 13.32
C ILE A 125 13.15 -22.90 12.68
N LYS A 126 13.97 -23.92 12.96
CA LYS A 126 15.33 -24.02 12.40
C LYS A 126 15.33 -24.01 10.87
N ASN A 127 14.40 -24.72 10.24
CA ASN A 127 14.36 -24.82 8.79
C ASN A 127 13.74 -23.56 8.15
N LEU A 128 12.75 -22.94 8.80
CA LEU A 128 12.17 -21.67 8.35
C LEU A 128 13.17 -20.51 8.48
N GLU A 129 14.04 -20.50 9.50
CA GLU A 129 15.12 -19.51 9.66
C GLU A 129 16.12 -19.51 8.49
N GLY A 130 16.32 -20.67 7.85
CA GLY A 130 17.23 -20.81 6.71
C GLY A 130 16.68 -20.21 5.41
N LEU A 131 15.39 -19.86 5.38
CA LEU A 131 14.75 -19.25 4.22
C LEU A 131 15.04 -17.76 4.18
N GLY A 132 15.43 -17.26 3.01
CA GLY A 132 15.86 -15.88 2.81
C GLY A 132 14.83 -14.82 3.21
N ARG A 133 15.27 -13.55 3.19
CA ARG A 133 14.48 -12.39 3.65
C ARG A 133 13.19 -12.19 2.85
N GLU A 134 13.19 -12.61 1.59
CA GLU A 134 12.07 -12.53 0.67
C GLU A 134 10.82 -13.27 1.18
N HIS A 135 10.99 -14.37 1.93
CA HIS A 135 9.91 -15.20 2.46
C HIS A 135 9.49 -14.85 3.89
N GLN A 136 10.07 -13.79 4.44
CA GLN A 136 9.84 -13.41 5.83
C GLN A 136 8.36 -13.15 6.18
N PRO A 137 7.49 -12.61 5.30
CA PRO A 137 6.07 -12.50 5.58
C PRO A 137 5.41 -13.86 5.85
N ALA A 138 5.57 -14.82 4.95
CA ALA A 138 5.04 -16.17 5.13
C ALA A 138 5.66 -16.89 6.33
N ILE A 139 6.96 -16.70 6.60
CA ILE A 139 7.60 -17.25 7.80
C ILE A 139 6.94 -16.70 9.06
N PHE A 140 6.70 -15.38 9.14
CA PHE A 140 6.04 -14.80 10.31
C PHE A 140 4.62 -15.34 10.50
N GLU A 141 3.90 -15.60 9.41
CA GLU A 141 2.56 -16.20 9.48
C GLU A 141 2.61 -17.65 9.98
N LEU A 142 3.54 -18.46 9.46
CA LEU A 142 3.75 -19.83 9.92
C LEU A 142 4.13 -19.88 11.41
N MET A 143 4.91 -18.91 11.89
CA MET A 143 5.33 -18.82 13.29
C MET A 143 4.15 -18.61 14.26
N ILE A 144 3.03 -18.04 13.82
CA ILE A 144 1.81 -17.92 14.64
C ILE A 144 1.31 -19.31 15.05
N HIS A 145 1.33 -20.25 14.11
CA HIS A 145 0.81 -21.60 14.31
C HIS A 145 1.77 -22.51 15.09
N LEU A 146 3.01 -22.08 15.34
CA LEU A 146 4.02 -22.79 16.13
C LEU A 146 3.97 -22.47 17.64
N GLY A 147 2.95 -21.74 18.10
CA GLY A 147 2.69 -21.50 19.51
C GLY A 147 3.77 -20.66 20.21
N THR A 148 4.13 -21.03 21.44
CA THR A 148 5.01 -20.23 22.32
C THR A 148 6.44 -20.11 21.79
N LEU A 149 6.95 -21.14 21.11
CA LEU A 149 8.29 -21.11 20.51
C LEU A 149 8.34 -20.17 19.31
N GLY A 150 7.32 -20.20 18.45
CA GLY A 150 7.19 -19.25 17.33
C GLY A 150 7.08 -17.80 17.81
N LYS A 151 6.27 -17.56 18.84
CA LYS A 151 6.21 -16.25 19.52
C LYS A 151 7.58 -15.78 20.03
N THR A 152 8.29 -16.65 20.73
CA THR A 152 9.60 -16.31 21.32
C THR A 152 10.60 -15.97 20.22
N TRP A 153 10.51 -16.67 19.09
CA TRP A 153 11.31 -16.38 17.91
C TRP A 153 11.00 -14.99 17.32
N ILE A 154 9.73 -14.63 17.12
CA ILE A 154 9.35 -13.29 16.61
C ILE A 154 9.83 -12.19 17.57
N ILE A 155 9.65 -12.38 18.88
CA ILE A 155 10.14 -11.43 19.89
C ILE A 155 11.65 -11.24 19.78
N ARG A 156 12.39 -12.33 19.54
CA ARG A 156 13.84 -12.29 19.30
C ARG A 156 14.19 -11.53 18.02
N GLN A 157 13.48 -11.78 16.92
CA GLN A 157 13.69 -11.06 15.66
C GLN A 157 13.44 -9.54 15.81
N ILE A 158 12.37 -9.15 16.50
CA ILE A 158 12.07 -7.73 16.77
C ILE A 158 13.13 -7.08 17.68
N ARG A 159 13.68 -7.83 18.64
CA ARG A 159 14.67 -7.33 19.59
C ARG A 159 16.07 -7.20 18.99
N ASP A 160 16.50 -8.22 18.26
CA ASP A 160 17.89 -8.42 17.86
C ASP A 160 18.13 -8.06 16.38
N ASN A 161 17.11 -8.13 15.51
CA ASN A 161 17.26 -7.99 14.05
C ASN A 161 16.18 -7.13 13.38
N ILE A 162 15.79 -6.01 14.00
CA ILE A 162 14.71 -5.15 13.45
C ILE A 162 15.03 -4.54 12.08
N ARG A 163 16.32 -4.33 11.77
CA ARG A 163 16.79 -3.85 10.47
C ARG A 163 16.53 -4.86 9.35
N GLY A 164 16.61 -6.16 9.68
CA GLY A 164 16.37 -7.26 8.75
C GLY A 164 14.90 -7.54 8.46
N ILE A 165 13.97 -7.07 9.29
CA ILE A 165 12.53 -7.34 9.13
C ILE A 165 12.02 -6.82 7.78
N SER A 166 11.21 -7.58 7.06
CA SER A 166 10.56 -7.16 5.82
C SER A 166 9.32 -6.34 6.15
N LEU A 167 8.98 -5.38 5.29
CA LEU A 167 7.84 -4.51 5.53
C LEU A 167 6.51 -5.30 5.58
N GLY A 168 6.39 -6.34 4.72
CA GLY A 168 5.23 -7.23 4.67
C GLY A 168 5.08 -8.17 5.86
N ALA A 169 6.12 -8.38 6.68
CA ALA A 169 6.03 -9.21 7.88
C ALA A 169 5.41 -8.49 9.08
N VAL A 170 5.23 -7.17 9.02
CA VAL A 170 4.63 -6.42 10.13
C VAL A 170 3.11 -6.67 10.21
N PRO A 171 2.31 -6.56 9.13
CA PRO A 171 0.86 -6.82 9.13
C PRO A 171 0.45 -8.16 9.74
N THR A 172 1.28 -9.19 9.59
CA THR A 172 1.01 -10.55 10.05
C THR A 172 0.95 -10.64 11.59
N LEU A 173 1.55 -9.69 12.30
CA LEU A 173 1.46 -9.59 13.76
C LEU A 173 0.04 -9.33 14.26
N SER A 174 -0.85 -8.83 13.40
CA SER A 174 -2.28 -8.62 13.72
C SER A 174 -3.03 -9.93 14.00
N MET A 175 -2.55 -11.04 13.47
CA MET A 175 -3.18 -12.37 13.57
C MET A 175 -2.90 -13.07 14.91
N PHE A 176 -2.00 -12.52 15.74
CA PHE A 176 -1.75 -13.06 17.08
C PHE A 176 -2.93 -12.81 18.03
N PRO A 177 -3.11 -13.66 19.07
CA PRO A 177 -4.08 -13.39 20.14
C PRO A 177 -3.83 -12.02 20.78
N GLU A 178 -4.90 -11.32 21.20
CA GLU A 178 -4.83 -9.92 21.63
C GLU A 178 -3.79 -9.63 22.72
N SER A 179 -3.62 -10.54 23.69
CA SER A 179 -2.64 -10.38 24.77
C SER A 179 -1.21 -10.34 24.25
N GLU A 180 -0.91 -11.17 23.26
CA GLU A 180 0.41 -11.30 22.65
C GLU A 180 0.65 -10.18 21.66
N LYS A 181 -0.35 -9.88 20.82
CA LYS A 181 -0.36 -8.75 19.87
C LYS A 181 0.06 -7.45 20.56
N LYS A 182 -0.53 -7.12 21.72
CA LYS A 182 -0.17 -5.92 22.49
C LYS A 182 1.30 -5.87 22.87
N SER A 183 1.82 -6.96 23.43
CA SER A 183 3.23 -7.04 23.82
C SER A 183 4.19 -6.90 22.64
N MET A 184 3.84 -7.51 21.50
CA MET A 184 4.65 -7.46 20.28
C MET A 184 4.63 -6.07 19.66
N ILE A 185 3.46 -5.43 19.57
CA ILE A 185 3.32 -4.07 19.05
C ILE A 185 4.08 -3.06 19.93
N SER A 186 3.99 -3.19 21.25
CA SER A 186 4.75 -2.35 22.19
C SER A 186 6.27 -2.51 22.00
N LEU A 187 6.75 -3.75 21.85
CA LEU A 187 8.16 -4.02 21.58
C LEU A 187 8.57 -3.46 20.22
N LEU A 188 7.77 -3.70 19.19
CA LEU A 188 8.02 -3.26 17.82
C LEU A 188 8.06 -1.74 17.73
N SER A 189 7.10 -1.03 18.31
CA SER A 189 7.07 0.44 18.29
C SER A 189 8.27 1.05 19.02
N SER A 190 8.62 0.51 20.19
CA SER A 190 9.75 1.02 20.99
C SER A 190 11.11 0.83 20.30
N ARG A 191 11.27 -0.25 19.52
CA ARG A 191 12.50 -0.55 18.77
C ARG A 191 12.53 0.14 17.42
N ALA A 192 11.43 0.12 16.66
CA ALA A 192 11.32 0.75 15.36
C ALA A 192 11.54 2.27 15.46
N ALA A 193 11.02 2.93 16.50
CA ALA A 193 11.24 4.36 16.71
C ALA A 193 12.73 4.75 16.87
N LYS A 194 13.58 3.82 17.33
CA LYS A 194 15.02 4.04 17.54
C LYS A 194 15.86 3.70 16.32
N GLU A 195 15.57 2.59 15.66
CA GLU A 195 16.46 2.00 14.66
C GLU A 195 15.93 2.08 13.22
N ARG A 196 14.61 1.99 13.02
CA ARG A 196 14.01 1.92 11.68
C ARG A 196 12.59 2.47 11.66
N ARG A 197 12.46 3.73 11.25
CA ARG A 197 11.18 4.45 11.23
C ARG A 197 10.29 4.13 10.03
N ASP A 198 10.86 3.58 8.95
CA ASP A 198 10.13 3.18 7.75
C ASP A 198 9.04 2.12 8.01
N LEU A 199 9.07 1.45 9.17
CA LEU A 199 8.05 0.49 9.59
C LEU A 199 6.76 1.18 10.08
N LEU A 200 6.78 2.49 10.32
CA LEU A 200 5.67 3.23 10.90
C LEU A 200 4.33 3.05 10.15
N PRO A 201 4.26 3.18 8.80
CA PRO A 201 2.99 3.01 8.09
C PRO A 201 2.38 1.61 8.29
N TYR A 202 3.23 0.58 8.35
CA TYR A 202 2.80 -0.80 8.57
C TYR A 202 2.35 -1.03 10.02
N ILE A 203 3.03 -0.43 11.00
CA ILE A 203 2.60 -0.46 12.40
C ILE A 203 1.25 0.24 12.55
N CYS A 204 1.09 1.41 11.94
CA CYS A 204 -0.15 2.19 11.91
C CYS A 204 -1.35 1.37 11.39
N GLY A 205 -1.15 0.45 10.44
CA GLY A 205 -2.21 -0.44 9.93
C GLY A 205 -2.70 -1.52 10.90
N ILE A 206 -1.94 -1.83 11.96
CA ILE A 206 -2.22 -2.98 12.86
C ILE A 206 -2.71 -2.53 14.25
N VAL A 207 -2.48 -1.27 14.56
CA VAL A 207 -2.78 -0.69 15.86
C VAL A 207 -4.29 -0.71 16.12
N ASP A 208 -4.66 -1.02 17.36
CA ASP A 208 -6.03 -0.99 17.86
C ASP A 208 -6.18 0.15 18.88
N HIS A 209 -7.40 0.44 19.33
CA HIS A 209 -7.66 1.44 20.38
C HIS A 209 -6.84 1.25 21.67
N GLN A 210 -6.46 0.02 21.99
CA GLN A 210 -5.69 -0.30 23.20
C GLN A 210 -4.19 -0.14 22.99
N THR A 211 -3.69 -0.28 21.76
CA THR A 211 -2.27 -0.21 21.43
C THR A 211 -1.84 1.13 20.83
N GLN A 212 -2.79 2.02 20.50
CA GLN A 212 -2.50 3.35 19.92
C GLN A 212 -1.60 4.20 20.80
N SER A 213 -1.64 4.05 22.13
CA SER A 213 -0.75 4.77 23.05
C SER A 213 0.73 4.47 22.79
N HIS A 214 1.06 3.31 22.23
CA HIS A 214 2.42 2.93 21.90
C HIS A 214 2.99 3.69 20.69
N LEU A 215 2.15 4.32 19.87
CA LEU A 215 2.59 5.20 18.77
C LEU A 215 3.19 6.52 19.29
N GLN A 216 2.91 6.90 20.54
CA GLN A 216 3.45 8.11 21.16
C GLN A 216 4.99 8.15 21.16
N VAL A 217 5.65 6.99 21.15
CA VAL A 217 7.12 6.91 21.08
C VAL A 217 7.65 7.53 19.78
N PHE A 218 6.89 7.42 18.67
CA PHE A 218 7.26 8.02 17.38
C PHE A 218 7.04 9.53 17.32
N MET A 219 6.22 10.11 18.21
CA MET A 219 6.01 11.57 18.24
C MET A 219 7.29 12.33 18.63
N ARG A 220 8.21 11.70 19.37
CA ARG A 220 9.47 12.31 19.79
C ARG A 220 10.48 12.29 18.63
N LYS A 221 10.77 13.48 18.08
CA LYS A 221 11.70 13.71 16.95
C LYS A 221 11.20 13.24 15.57
N SER A 222 9.90 13.08 15.35
CA SER A 222 9.34 12.71 14.04
C SER A 222 9.26 13.87 13.06
N THR A 223 9.23 13.52 11.77
CA THR A 223 8.83 14.45 10.72
C THR A 223 7.32 14.70 10.80
N TRP A 224 6.85 15.80 10.21
CA TRP A 224 5.41 16.10 10.22
C TRP A 224 4.60 15.07 9.41
N GLN A 225 5.22 14.40 8.42
CA GLN A 225 4.61 13.33 7.63
C GLN A 225 4.35 12.10 8.49
N GLU A 226 5.35 11.64 9.25
CA GLU A 226 5.20 10.53 10.20
C GLU A 226 4.08 10.80 11.22
N ARG A 227 3.98 12.05 11.71
CA ARG A 227 2.90 12.44 12.64
C ARG A 227 1.53 12.51 11.96
N ALA A 228 1.47 12.89 10.69
CA ALA A 228 0.25 12.84 9.92
C ALA A 228 -0.21 11.39 9.71
N ASP A 229 0.69 10.45 9.42
CA ASP A 229 0.35 9.02 9.29
C ASP A 229 -0.20 8.44 10.60
N ILE A 230 0.40 8.83 11.74
CA ILE A 230 -0.13 8.49 13.07
C ILE A 230 -1.53 9.10 13.26
N ALA A 231 -1.75 10.35 12.84
CA ALA A 231 -3.06 10.99 12.92
C ALA A 231 -4.11 10.27 12.06
N VAL A 232 -3.76 9.86 10.84
CA VAL A 232 -4.63 9.05 9.97
C VAL A 232 -5.01 7.73 10.65
N ALA A 233 -4.03 7.03 11.23
CA ALA A 233 -4.28 5.76 11.91
C ALA A 233 -5.20 5.91 13.13
N VAL A 234 -4.96 6.93 13.98
CA VAL A 234 -5.79 7.22 15.16
C VAL A 234 -7.21 7.63 14.74
N ALA A 235 -7.33 8.43 13.68
CA ALA A 235 -8.61 8.87 13.14
C ALA A 235 -9.42 7.70 12.55
N ALA A 236 -8.75 6.79 11.83
CA ALA A 236 -9.34 5.61 11.22
C ALA A 236 -9.88 4.61 12.26
N LEU A 237 -9.27 4.54 13.45
CA LEU A 237 -9.81 3.74 14.55
C LEU A 237 -11.04 4.40 15.17
N GLY A 238 -11.02 5.72 15.31
CA GLY A 238 -12.05 6.51 15.96
C GLY A 238 -11.61 7.02 17.34
N ILE A 239 -12.06 8.21 17.69
CA ILE A 239 -11.62 8.95 18.87
C ILE A 239 -12.50 8.57 20.07
N LYS A 240 -12.00 7.67 20.92
CA LYS A 240 -12.69 7.26 22.16
C LYS A 240 -12.26 8.02 23.43
N SER A 241 -11.05 8.59 23.43
CA SER A 241 -10.52 9.37 24.56
C SER A 241 -9.94 10.70 24.09
N SER A 242 -10.21 11.77 24.85
CA SER A 242 -9.64 13.11 24.64
C SER A 242 -8.36 13.33 25.45
N SER A 243 -7.51 12.31 25.58
CA SER A 243 -6.29 12.35 26.39
C SER A 243 -5.13 11.62 25.72
N GLY A 244 -3.90 11.95 26.13
CA GLY A 244 -2.67 11.35 25.62
C GLY A 244 -2.40 11.71 24.16
N LEU A 245 -2.14 10.69 23.34
CA LEU A 245 -1.74 10.83 21.93
C LEU A 245 -2.68 11.73 21.11
N VAL A 246 -4.00 11.61 21.31
CA VAL A 246 -4.99 12.41 20.56
C VAL A 246 -4.80 13.90 20.83
N MET A 247 -4.59 14.30 22.08
CA MET A 247 -4.38 15.71 22.42
C MET A 247 -2.99 16.21 22.01
N GLU A 248 -1.99 15.34 21.98
CA GLU A 248 -0.67 15.69 21.42
C GLU A 248 -0.75 15.97 19.91
N LEU A 249 -1.57 15.21 19.16
CA LEU A 249 -1.82 15.45 17.74
C LEU A 249 -2.61 16.74 17.51
N VAL A 250 -3.60 17.03 18.36
CA VAL A 250 -4.37 18.30 18.32
C VAL A 250 -3.49 19.49 18.67
N ALA A 251 -2.54 19.33 19.58
CA ALA A 251 -1.60 20.37 20.00
C ALA A 251 -0.37 20.49 19.07
N ASP A 252 -0.31 19.77 17.95
CA ASP A 252 0.83 19.86 17.02
C ASP A 252 0.98 21.29 16.46
N THR A 253 2.19 21.66 16.11
CA THR A 253 2.48 22.96 15.46
C THR A 253 2.05 22.97 14.00
N LYS A 254 2.03 21.80 13.34
CA LYS A 254 1.71 21.68 11.91
C LYS A 254 0.22 21.43 11.70
N TRP A 255 -0.40 22.25 10.86
CA TRP A 255 -1.82 22.15 10.54
C TRP A 255 -2.16 20.89 9.74
N GLN A 256 -1.21 20.35 8.94
CA GLN A 256 -1.42 19.13 8.15
C GLN A 256 -1.76 17.92 9.03
N VAL A 257 -1.13 17.81 10.20
CA VAL A 257 -1.39 16.70 11.14
C VAL A 257 -2.81 16.80 11.71
N LYS A 258 -3.25 18.01 12.06
CA LYS A 258 -4.61 18.27 12.55
C LYS A 258 -5.67 18.04 11.47
N GLN A 259 -5.38 18.43 10.23
CA GLN A 259 -6.24 18.17 9.10
C GLN A 259 -6.38 16.67 8.82
N ALA A 260 -5.25 15.94 8.79
CA ALA A 260 -5.25 14.48 8.60
C ALA A 260 -6.07 13.74 9.67
N LEU A 261 -6.01 14.21 10.93
CA LEU A 261 -6.84 13.70 12.03
C LEU A 261 -8.34 13.88 11.77
N LEU A 262 -8.75 15.03 11.23
CA LEU A 262 -10.16 15.36 11.00
C LEU A 262 -10.72 14.74 9.72
N GLU A 263 -9.93 14.68 8.64
CA GLU A 263 -10.36 14.10 7.35
C GLU A 263 -10.66 12.61 7.45
N ASN A 264 -9.85 11.88 8.23
CA ASN A 264 -9.95 10.43 8.34
C ASN A 264 -10.72 9.98 9.59
N ALA A 265 -11.35 10.90 10.31
CA ALA A 265 -12.04 10.60 11.56
C ALA A 265 -13.28 9.73 11.31
N ARG A 266 -13.25 8.47 11.78
CA ARG A 266 -14.44 7.61 11.80
C ARG A 266 -15.38 8.03 12.92
N ILE A 267 -16.40 8.79 12.57
CA ILE A 267 -17.41 9.32 13.51
C ILE A 267 -18.19 8.19 14.21
N GLU A 268 -18.49 7.11 13.49
CA GLU A 268 -19.28 5.97 13.98
C GLU A 268 -18.64 5.28 15.18
N SER A 269 -17.34 5.05 15.13
CA SER A 269 -16.56 4.37 16.18
C SER A 269 -16.02 5.31 17.26
N SER A 270 -16.42 6.58 17.24
CA SER A 270 -15.93 7.61 18.14
C SER A 270 -16.92 7.90 19.28
N ARG A 271 -16.39 8.38 20.42
CA ARG A 271 -17.21 8.87 21.54
C ARG A 271 -17.52 10.35 21.39
N VAL A 272 -18.79 10.71 21.51
CA VAL A 272 -19.27 12.11 21.37
C VAL A 272 -18.54 13.07 22.30
N SER A 273 -18.34 12.69 23.56
CA SER A 273 -17.67 13.55 24.55
C SER A 273 -16.21 13.82 24.18
N ALA A 274 -15.49 12.81 23.71
CA ALA A 274 -14.09 12.93 23.31
C ALA A 274 -13.96 13.78 22.04
N LEU A 275 -14.81 13.54 21.04
CA LEU A 275 -14.86 14.34 19.82
C LEU A 275 -15.19 15.80 20.07
N PHE A 276 -16.15 16.10 20.96
CA PHE A 276 -16.51 17.49 21.26
C PHE A 276 -15.35 18.25 21.89
N THR A 277 -14.58 17.61 22.77
CA THR A 277 -13.39 18.24 23.35
C THR A 277 -12.35 18.51 22.28
N VAL A 278 -12.05 17.53 21.42
CA VAL A 278 -11.11 17.69 20.30
C VAL A 278 -11.55 18.80 19.34
N LEU A 279 -12.81 18.80 18.91
CA LEU A 279 -13.35 19.81 18.01
C LEU A 279 -13.38 21.20 18.64
N SER A 280 -13.64 21.33 19.94
CA SER A 280 -13.60 22.62 20.61
C SER A 280 -12.22 23.29 20.56
N HIS A 281 -11.14 22.49 20.63
CA HIS A 281 -9.79 22.99 20.45
C HIS A 281 -9.47 23.31 18.98
N LEU A 282 -9.89 22.46 18.05
CA LEU A 282 -9.62 22.64 16.62
C LEU A 282 -10.41 23.79 15.98
N LEU A 283 -11.58 24.15 16.53
CA LEU A 283 -12.35 25.32 16.08
C LEU A 283 -11.72 26.64 16.54
N ALA A 284 -10.97 26.61 17.63
CA ALA A 284 -10.22 27.76 18.14
C ALA A 284 -8.87 27.96 17.41
N GLU A 285 -8.47 27.05 16.53
CA GLU A 285 -7.25 27.18 15.73
C GLU A 285 -7.26 28.42 14.84
N SER A 286 -6.09 29.03 14.64
CA SER A 286 -5.90 30.17 13.74
C SER A 286 -5.97 29.76 12.27
N HIS A 287 -5.59 28.52 11.93
CA HIS A 287 -5.50 28.07 10.55
C HIS A 287 -6.88 27.79 9.94
N THR A 288 -7.20 28.48 8.85
CA THR A 288 -8.52 28.44 8.19
C THR A 288 -8.90 27.04 7.71
N ARG A 289 -7.95 26.27 7.15
CA ARG A 289 -8.23 24.90 6.65
C ARG A 289 -8.64 23.93 7.76
N VAL A 290 -7.95 23.97 8.90
CA VAL A 290 -8.27 23.09 10.05
C VAL A 290 -9.62 23.48 10.63
N ARG A 291 -9.90 24.79 10.73
CA ARG A 291 -11.20 25.29 11.17
C ARG A 291 -12.33 24.86 10.22
N ALA A 292 -12.15 25.02 8.91
CA ALA A 292 -13.12 24.60 7.91
C ALA A 292 -13.40 23.08 7.97
N GLN A 293 -12.34 22.27 8.16
CA GLN A 293 -12.50 20.83 8.32
C GLN A 293 -13.15 20.45 9.66
N ALA A 294 -12.88 21.19 10.74
CA ALA A 294 -13.54 21.01 12.03
C ALA A 294 -15.04 21.38 11.96
N GLU A 295 -15.37 22.44 11.24
CA GLU A 295 -16.74 22.84 10.94
C GLU A 295 -17.47 21.79 10.09
N ARG A 296 -16.79 21.22 9.08
CA ARG A 296 -17.31 20.13 8.25
C ARG A 296 -17.61 18.87 9.07
N THR A 297 -16.67 18.45 9.91
CA THR A 297 -16.83 17.27 10.78
C THR A 297 -17.92 17.49 11.84
N LEU A 298 -18.12 18.72 12.35
CA LEU A 298 -19.27 19.07 13.19
C LEU A 298 -20.62 18.87 12.49
N LEU A 299 -20.73 19.24 11.20
CA LEU A 299 -21.95 19.01 10.44
C LEU A 299 -22.19 17.52 10.18
N GLN A 300 -21.13 16.76 9.89
CA GLN A 300 -21.20 15.31 9.72
C GLN A 300 -21.67 14.60 11.01
N LEU A 301 -21.25 15.09 12.19
CA LEU A 301 -21.78 14.62 13.48
C LEU A 301 -23.29 14.85 13.66
N GLY A 302 -23.92 15.71 12.87
CA GLY A 302 -25.38 15.86 12.85
C GLY A 302 -26.10 14.74 12.09
N ASN A 303 -25.38 14.04 11.21
CA ASN A 303 -25.93 13.05 10.29
C ASN A 303 -25.56 11.62 10.66
N VAL A 304 -24.36 11.42 11.21
CA VAL A 304 -23.84 10.11 11.61
C VAL A 304 -23.89 9.96 13.13
N ALA A 305 -24.45 8.84 13.60
CA ALA A 305 -24.50 8.50 15.03
C ALA A 305 -23.13 8.04 15.54
N CYS A 306 -22.74 8.50 16.71
CA CYS A 306 -21.61 7.95 17.45
C CYS A 306 -22.01 6.70 18.27
N GLU A 307 -21.04 5.85 18.59
CA GLU A 307 -21.20 4.57 19.33
C GLU A 307 -22.06 4.68 20.60
N ASP A 308 -21.94 5.79 21.35
CA ASP A 308 -22.54 5.94 22.68
C ASP A 308 -23.90 6.66 22.71
N VAL A 309 -24.35 7.31 21.64
CA VAL A 309 -25.46 8.29 21.70
C VAL A 309 -26.37 8.23 20.48
N THR A 310 -27.68 8.38 20.70
CA THR A 310 -28.64 8.51 19.60
C THR A 310 -28.51 9.86 18.89
N ILE A 311 -28.79 9.89 17.58
CA ILE A 311 -28.68 11.09 16.74
C ILE A 311 -29.46 12.28 17.33
N LYS A 312 -30.64 12.05 17.92
CA LYS A 312 -31.47 13.10 18.52
C LYS A 312 -30.79 13.78 19.71
N GLU A 313 -30.19 13.00 20.61
CA GLU A 313 -29.47 13.53 21.76
C GLU A 313 -28.16 14.21 21.35
N GLN A 314 -27.47 13.65 20.36
CA GLN A 314 -26.26 14.21 19.77
C GLN A 314 -26.53 15.59 19.16
N ARG A 315 -27.59 15.74 18.35
CA ARG A 315 -28.05 17.02 17.79
C ARG A 315 -28.37 18.05 18.86
N LYS A 316 -29.11 17.67 19.92
CA LYS A 316 -29.43 18.56 21.04
C LYS A 316 -28.16 19.06 21.75
N LYS A 317 -27.15 18.19 21.94
CA LYS A 317 -25.87 18.57 22.55
C LYS A 317 -25.02 19.44 21.61
N LEU A 318 -25.01 19.15 20.30
CA LEU A 318 -24.36 19.95 19.26
C LEU A 318 -24.93 21.36 19.21
N GLU A 319 -26.25 21.51 19.14
CA GLU A 319 -26.92 22.81 19.15
C GLU A 319 -26.63 23.59 20.44
N LYS A 320 -26.60 22.92 21.60
CA LYS A 320 -26.31 23.61 22.86
C LYS A 320 -24.89 24.19 22.92
N ARG A 321 -23.91 23.53 22.31
CA ARG A 321 -22.48 23.91 22.43
C ARG A 321 -21.94 24.71 21.25
N PHE A 322 -22.42 24.43 20.04
CA PHE A 322 -21.79 24.90 18.81
C PHE A 322 -22.76 25.62 17.85
N ARG A 323 -23.94 26.08 18.31
CA ARG A 323 -24.98 26.69 17.44
C ARG A 323 -24.43 27.75 16.48
N THR A 324 -23.65 28.70 16.99
CA THR A 324 -23.12 29.81 16.20
C THR A 324 -22.13 29.35 15.13
N GLN A 325 -21.32 28.34 15.46
CA GLN A 325 -20.36 27.74 14.54
C GLN A 325 -21.04 26.85 13.51
N LEU A 326 -22.08 26.11 13.90
CA LEU A 326 -22.89 25.29 12.99
C LEU A 326 -23.62 26.11 11.93
N LEU A 327 -24.15 27.29 12.29
CA LEU A 327 -24.80 28.19 11.33
C LEU A 327 -23.80 28.76 10.30
N LYS A 328 -22.60 29.14 10.76
CA LYS A 328 -21.50 29.57 9.88
C LYS A 328 -21.01 28.44 8.99
N ALA A 329 -20.76 27.27 9.58
CA ALA A 329 -20.33 26.06 8.89
C ALA A 329 -21.34 25.63 7.83
N ALA A 330 -22.65 25.71 8.15
CA ALA A 330 -23.71 25.40 7.21
C ALA A 330 -23.60 26.31 5.99
N GLN A 331 -23.50 27.63 6.17
CA GLN A 331 -23.34 28.59 5.06
C GLN A 331 -22.13 28.29 4.18
N ALA A 332 -20.99 27.90 4.77
CA ALA A 332 -19.76 27.58 4.05
C ALA A 332 -19.80 26.21 3.33
N ASN A 333 -20.45 25.20 3.90
CA ASN A 333 -20.50 23.84 3.35
C ASN A 333 -21.90 23.56 2.78
N LYS A 334 -22.04 23.74 1.45
CA LYS A 334 -23.31 23.52 0.73
C LYS A 334 -23.65 22.04 0.49
N ASP A 335 -22.65 21.17 0.63
CA ASP A 335 -22.69 19.75 0.24
C ASP A 335 -23.22 18.80 1.33
N ILE A 336 -23.31 19.25 2.59
CA ILE A 336 -23.79 18.43 3.69
C ILE A 336 -25.26 18.75 3.98
N GLU A 337 -26.09 17.72 4.19
CA GLU A 337 -27.50 17.92 4.57
C GLU A 337 -27.62 18.55 5.96
N VAL A 338 -28.25 19.72 6.03
CA VAL A 338 -28.42 20.53 7.24
C VAL A 338 -29.88 20.67 7.68
N LYS A 339 -30.79 19.82 7.15
CA LYS A 339 -32.24 19.89 7.42
C LYS A 339 -32.56 19.86 8.93
N TRP A 340 -31.72 19.20 9.71
CA TRP A 340 -31.89 19.08 11.15
C TRP A 340 -31.65 20.37 11.95
N LEU A 341 -30.97 21.38 11.38
CA LEU A 341 -30.77 22.69 12.00
C LEU A 341 -31.91 23.68 11.67
N GLY A 342 -32.97 23.22 10.98
CA GLY A 342 -34.08 24.08 10.56
C GLY A 342 -33.74 25.00 9.38
N ILE A 343 -32.62 24.76 8.69
CA ILE A 343 -32.25 25.45 7.46
C ILE A 343 -32.76 24.61 6.29
N GLU A 344 -33.92 24.97 5.75
CA GLU A 344 -34.43 24.39 4.52
C GLU A 344 -33.71 25.05 3.34
N ARG A 345 -32.76 24.31 2.75
CA ARG A 345 -32.18 24.69 1.46
C ARG A 345 -33.08 24.15 0.36
N LYS A 346 -33.52 25.02 -0.54
CA LYS A 346 -33.96 24.56 -1.87
C LYS A 346 -32.75 23.88 -2.50
N GLN A 347 -32.88 22.60 -2.81
CA GLN A 347 -31.88 21.82 -3.54
C GLN A 347 -31.83 22.44 -4.95
N MET A 348 -30.96 23.44 -5.15
CA MET A 348 -30.75 24.01 -6.47
C MET A 348 -29.82 23.07 -7.22
N ASP A 349 -30.25 22.63 -8.39
CA ASP A 349 -29.45 21.79 -9.26
C ASP A 349 -28.11 22.48 -9.58
N PRO A 350 -27.00 21.74 -9.68
CA PRO A 350 -25.68 22.29 -10.01
C PRO A 350 -25.70 23.05 -11.35
N MET A 351 -26.61 22.70 -12.25
CA MET A 351 -26.84 23.40 -13.52
C MET A 351 -27.39 24.82 -13.30
N SER A 352 -28.21 25.03 -12.26
CA SER A 352 -28.81 26.33 -11.94
C SER A 352 -27.77 27.30 -11.36
N GLU A 353 -26.80 26.82 -10.58
CA GLU A 353 -25.70 27.65 -10.04
C GLU A 353 -24.70 28.05 -11.14
N ILE A 354 -24.56 27.21 -12.17
CA ILE A 354 -23.80 27.53 -13.38
C ILE A 354 -24.57 28.52 -14.26
N MET A 355 -25.88 28.36 -14.45
CA MET A 355 -26.71 29.29 -15.23
C MET A 355 -26.82 30.67 -14.58
N GLU A 356 -26.94 30.74 -13.25
CA GLU A 356 -27.00 32.01 -12.51
C GLU A 356 -25.66 32.77 -12.55
N ARG A 357 -24.52 32.05 -12.66
CA ARG A 357 -23.19 32.66 -12.86
C ARG A 357 -22.90 33.07 -14.31
N ILE A 358 -23.62 32.53 -15.29
CA ILE A 358 -23.37 32.77 -16.73
C ILE A 358 -24.37 33.77 -17.33
N SER A 359 -25.47 34.09 -16.64
CA SER A 359 -26.47 35.03 -17.14
C SER A 359 -26.03 36.48 -16.92
N PRO A 360 -25.85 37.31 -17.97
CA PRO A 360 -25.65 38.74 -17.82
C PRO A 360 -27.00 39.48 -17.74
N ASP A 361 -27.09 40.35 -16.74
CA ASP A 361 -27.98 41.52 -16.53
C ASP A 361 -29.47 41.32 -16.21
N VAL A 362 -29.93 41.86 -15.07
CA VAL A 362 -30.57 43.21 -14.98
C VAL A 362 -30.35 43.79 -13.57
N GLU A 363 -30.09 45.10 -13.56
CA GLU A 363 -29.95 46.03 -12.44
C GLU A 363 -31.07 45.92 -11.39
N ASP A 364 -30.67 45.86 -10.11
CA ASP A 364 -31.36 46.59 -9.04
C ASP A 364 -30.32 46.94 -7.96
N THR A 365 -30.01 48.23 -7.92
CA THR A 365 -29.28 48.88 -6.82
C THR A 365 -30.09 48.87 -5.53
N ASP A 366 -29.35 48.80 -4.43
CA ASP A 366 -29.74 49.10 -3.05
C ASP A 366 -30.53 48.02 -2.29
N LEU A 367 -29.78 47.15 -1.58
CA LEU A 367 -29.80 47.04 -0.11
C LEU A 367 -29.10 45.74 0.35
N ILE A 368 -27.96 45.89 1.02
CA ILE A 368 -27.48 45.19 2.23
C ILE A 368 -25.95 45.09 2.21
N ALA A 369 -25.35 45.82 3.14
CA ALA A 369 -23.94 45.82 3.47
C ALA A 369 -23.47 44.47 4.07
N ALA A 370 -22.19 44.19 3.82
CA ALA A 370 -21.34 43.18 4.47
C ALA A 370 -21.58 41.71 4.10
N ALA A 371 -21.56 41.39 2.80
CA ALA A 371 -21.15 40.06 2.35
C ALA A 371 -19.64 40.07 2.09
N VAL A 372 -18.91 39.32 2.91
CA VAL A 372 -17.51 38.95 2.63
C VAL A 372 -17.52 38.12 1.35
N THR A 373 -17.05 38.74 0.28
CA THR A 373 -16.75 38.09 -0.99
C THR A 373 -15.77 36.94 -0.73
N PRO A 374 -16.05 35.69 -1.17
CA PRO A 374 -14.96 34.76 -1.37
C PRO A 374 -14.11 35.31 -2.53
N GLU A 375 -12.90 35.77 -2.21
CA GLU A 375 -11.88 36.13 -3.20
C GLU A 375 -11.68 34.93 -4.13
N GLY A 376 -12.26 35.03 -5.33
CA GLY A 376 -11.88 34.20 -6.44
C GLY A 376 -10.45 34.59 -6.81
N VAL A 377 -9.57 33.60 -6.90
CA VAL A 377 -8.19 33.80 -7.34
C VAL A 377 -8.25 34.34 -8.76
N SER A 378 -8.04 35.64 -8.91
CA SER A 378 -7.75 36.25 -10.18
C SER A 378 -6.29 35.91 -10.50
N LEU A 379 -5.98 35.60 -11.77
CA LEU A 379 -4.60 35.36 -12.22
C LEU A 379 -3.68 36.58 -12.02
N ALA A 380 -4.20 37.70 -11.52
CA ALA A 380 -3.45 38.85 -11.04
C ALA A 380 -2.74 38.62 -9.69
N ASP A 381 -3.16 37.65 -8.87
CA ASP A 381 -2.53 37.36 -7.56
C ASP A 381 -1.22 36.54 -7.69
N PHE A 382 -0.86 36.14 -8.92
CA PHE A 382 0.47 35.63 -9.27
C PHE A 382 1.37 36.67 -9.95
N ALA A 383 0.89 37.91 -10.12
CA ALA A 383 1.73 39.00 -10.57
C ALA A 383 2.48 39.56 -9.35
N VAL A 384 3.71 39.10 -9.20
CA VAL A 384 4.73 39.70 -8.32
C VAL A 384 4.64 41.22 -8.38
N GLU A 385 4.55 41.85 -7.21
CA GLU A 385 4.57 43.30 -7.01
C GLU A 385 5.64 43.95 -7.90
N LYS A 386 5.24 44.94 -8.69
CA LYS A 386 6.18 45.89 -9.29
C LYS A 386 6.79 46.72 -8.15
N PRO A 387 8.12 46.71 -7.93
CA PRO A 387 8.75 47.78 -7.17
C PRO A 387 8.75 49.07 -8.00
N SER A 388 8.68 50.17 -7.26
CA SER A 388 8.72 51.56 -7.70
C SER A 388 9.77 51.86 -8.77
N ALA A 389 9.34 52.60 -9.78
CA ALA A 389 10.13 53.09 -10.90
C ALA A 389 11.13 54.19 -10.48
N VAL A 390 12.32 53.80 -10.01
CA VAL A 390 13.53 54.67 -10.03
C VAL A 390 14.85 53.88 -10.24
N GLU A 391 14.86 52.54 -10.39
CA GLU A 391 16.13 51.76 -10.51
C GLU A 391 16.24 50.90 -11.78
N ASP A 392 15.49 51.21 -12.84
CA ASP A 392 15.34 50.30 -13.99
C ASP A 392 16.50 50.33 -15.00
N GLU A 393 17.30 51.40 -15.07
CA GLU A 393 18.43 51.44 -16.04
C GLU A 393 19.66 50.67 -15.54
N GLU A 394 19.98 50.74 -14.24
CA GLU A 394 21.13 50.03 -13.66
C GLU A 394 20.84 48.54 -13.43
N LYS A 395 19.59 48.18 -13.11
CA LYS A 395 19.16 46.77 -13.03
C LYS A 395 19.00 46.14 -14.41
N ALA A 396 18.57 46.86 -15.43
CA ALA A 396 18.58 46.34 -16.80
C ALA A 396 20.01 46.11 -17.31
N SER A 397 20.95 46.99 -16.95
CA SER A 397 22.38 46.80 -17.24
C SER A 397 22.96 45.57 -16.52
N LEU A 398 22.69 45.42 -15.21
CA LEU A 398 23.12 44.25 -14.43
C LEU A 398 22.43 42.95 -14.85
N LEU A 399 21.17 43.00 -15.26
CA LEU A 399 20.43 41.84 -15.80
C LEU A 399 20.90 41.50 -17.21
N SER A 400 21.30 42.47 -18.04
CA SER A 400 21.94 42.20 -19.33
C SER A 400 23.34 41.60 -19.15
N ALA A 401 24.08 42.04 -18.13
CA ALA A 401 25.38 41.50 -17.76
C ALA A 401 25.25 40.09 -17.13
N LEU A 402 24.21 39.83 -16.34
CA LEU A 402 23.90 38.51 -15.78
C LEU A 402 23.29 37.56 -16.82
N LEU A 403 22.50 38.05 -17.79
CA LEU A 403 22.03 37.25 -18.92
C LEU A 403 23.17 37.00 -19.91
N GLY A 404 24.08 37.95 -20.11
CA GLY A 404 25.33 37.75 -20.84
C GLY A 404 26.26 36.75 -20.14
N ALA A 405 26.38 36.83 -18.82
CA ALA A 405 27.15 35.87 -18.02
C ALA A 405 26.46 34.51 -17.92
N ARG A 406 25.13 34.43 -17.93
CA ARG A 406 24.38 33.17 -18.01
C ARG A 406 24.49 32.54 -19.39
N ASN A 407 24.45 33.34 -20.46
CA ASN A 407 24.63 32.85 -21.82
C ASN A 407 26.09 32.43 -22.08
N ASN A 408 27.08 33.07 -21.45
CA ASN A 408 28.47 32.60 -21.44
C ASN A 408 28.70 31.41 -20.50
N ALA A 409 28.00 31.31 -19.36
CA ALA A 409 28.07 30.14 -18.46
C ALA A 409 27.37 28.90 -19.05
N VAL A 410 26.38 29.09 -19.93
CA VAL A 410 25.76 28.02 -20.74
C VAL A 410 26.59 27.71 -21.99
N ALA A 411 27.52 28.58 -22.40
CA ALA A 411 28.51 28.30 -23.46
C ALA A 411 29.82 27.70 -22.91
N GLU A 412 30.15 27.85 -21.63
CA GLU A 412 31.39 27.37 -21.00
C GLU A 412 31.25 26.17 -20.05
N THR A 413 30.07 25.56 -19.92
CA THR A 413 29.97 24.17 -19.40
C THR A 413 30.19 23.12 -20.49
N LYS A 414 31.25 23.33 -21.29
CA LYS A 414 31.95 22.25 -22.01
C LYS A 414 33.07 21.75 -21.10
N ILE A 415 32.72 20.93 -20.13
CA ILE A 415 33.65 19.90 -19.66
C ILE A 415 33.29 18.66 -20.46
N MET A 416 34.14 18.39 -21.44
CA MET A 416 34.14 17.16 -22.24
C MET A 416 34.09 15.94 -21.31
N LYS A 417 32.96 15.25 -21.28
CA LYS A 417 32.99 13.79 -21.25
C LYS A 417 32.87 13.36 -22.70
N VAL A 418 33.94 12.73 -23.18
CA VAL A 418 33.95 12.00 -24.44
C VAL A 418 32.90 10.89 -24.30
N GLU A 419 31.73 11.09 -24.92
CA GLU A 419 30.80 9.99 -25.15
C GLU A 419 31.39 9.14 -26.27
N GLU A 420 31.80 7.93 -25.90
CA GLU A 420 32.13 6.90 -26.88
C GLU A 420 30.90 6.66 -27.77
N PRO A 421 31.02 6.68 -29.11
CA PRO A 421 29.93 6.30 -29.98
C PRO A 421 29.54 4.85 -29.66
N LEU A 422 28.28 4.65 -29.28
CA LEU A 422 27.71 3.32 -29.07
C LEU A 422 27.68 2.56 -30.39
N LEU A 423 28.75 1.82 -30.66
CA LEU A 423 28.75 0.72 -31.61
C LEU A 423 27.89 -0.40 -31.02
N LEU A 424 26.58 -0.30 -31.22
CA LEU A 424 25.65 -1.40 -30.93
C LEU A 424 25.92 -2.53 -31.93
N ASP A 425 26.08 -3.74 -31.41
CA ASP A 425 26.38 -4.94 -32.18
C ASP A 425 25.29 -5.17 -33.27
N PRO A 426 25.66 -5.26 -34.56
CA PRO A 426 24.70 -5.44 -35.66
C PRO A 426 23.94 -6.76 -35.60
N THR A 427 24.32 -7.68 -34.71
CA THR A 427 23.62 -8.96 -34.49
C THR A 427 22.33 -8.83 -33.66
N ILE A 428 22.07 -7.67 -33.02
CA ILE A 428 20.87 -7.44 -32.21
C ILE A 428 19.67 -7.03 -33.11
N PRO A 429 18.46 -7.61 -32.90
CA PRO A 429 17.25 -7.22 -33.62
C PRO A 429 16.98 -5.71 -33.58
N ALA A 430 16.45 -5.16 -34.68
CA ALA A 430 16.20 -3.72 -34.84
C ALA A 430 15.28 -3.15 -33.73
N ALA A 431 14.27 -3.91 -33.30
CA ALA A 431 13.36 -3.52 -32.22
C ALA A 431 14.08 -3.37 -30.86
N SER A 432 15.01 -4.27 -30.52
CA SER A 432 15.77 -4.18 -29.27
C SER A 432 16.78 -3.02 -29.29
N ARG A 433 17.39 -2.74 -30.45
CA ARG A 433 18.25 -1.56 -30.62
C ARG A 433 17.45 -0.26 -30.49
N PHE A 434 16.24 -0.22 -31.03
CA PHE A 434 15.34 0.91 -30.88
C PHE A 434 14.97 1.17 -29.41
N ILE A 435 14.63 0.13 -28.64
CA ILE A 435 14.30 0.26 -27.20
C ILE A 435 15.48 0.81 -26.40
N LEU A 436 16.69 0.31 -26.64
CA LEU A 436 17.89 0.78 -25.93
C LEU A 436 18.21 2.26 -26.24
N VAL A 437 18.04 2.68 -27.48
CA VAL A 437 18.20 4.10 -27.86
C VAL A 437 17.11 4.95 -27.21
N MET A 438 15.87 4.49 -27.24
CA MET A 438 14.74 5.21 -26.64
C MET A 438 14.87 5.33 -25.12
N GLN A 439 15.33 4.30 -24.40
CA GLN A 439 15.55 4.35 -22.95
C GLN A 439 16.60 5.41 -22.59
N LYS A 440 17.73 5.45 -23.31
CA LYS A 440 18.76 6.47 -23.09
C LYS A 440 18.27 7.88 -23.39
N VAL A 441 17.56 8.06 -24.50
CA VAL A 441 17.01 9.37 -24.85
C VAL A 441 15.89 9.77 -23.87
N ALA A 442 15.15 8.82 -23.31
CA ALA A 442 14.15 9.08 -22.27
C ALA A 442 14.79 9.43 -20.91
N GLU A 443 15.98 8.91 -20.59
CA GLU A 443 16.77 9.36 -19.44
C GLU A 443 17.19 10.83 -19.60
N ASP A 444 17.51 11.26 -20.83
CA ASP A 444 17.96 12.62 -21.12
C ASP A 444 16.81 13.65 -21.26
N VAL A 445 15.68 13.25 -21.86
CA VAL A 445 14.59 14.17 -22.26
C VAL A 445 13.30 13.96 -21.44
N GLY A 446 13.16 12.82 -20.77
CA GLY A 446 11.94 12.41 -20.05
C GLY A 446 11.04 11.47 -20.85
N LYS A 447 9.85 11.16 -20.31
CA LYS A 447 8.92 10.12 -20.83
C LYS A 447 8.38 10.38 -22.25
N ASP A 448 8.36 11.63 -22.70
CA ASP A 448 7.87 12.03 -24.02
C ASP A 448 9.04 12.42 -24.92
N VAL A 449 9.48 11.50 -25.79
CA VAL A 449 10.64 11.72 -26.67
C VAL A 449 10.17 12.22 -28.05
N PRO A 450 10.68 13.37 -28.56
CA PRO A 450 10.36 13.83 -29.91
C PRO A 450 10.87 12.86 -31.00
N ILE A 451 10.03 12.56 -32.01
CA ILE A 451 10.39 11.64 -33.11
C ILE A 451 11.63 12.11 -33.88
N THR A 452 11.83 13.42 -34.02
CA THR A 452 12.98 14.00 -34.71
C THR A 452 14.29 13.66 -34.01
N LEU A 453 14.36 13.81 -32.69
CA LEU A 453 15.53 13.46 -31.87
C LEU A 453 15.79 11.95 -31.84
N LEU A 454 14.72 11.16 -31.78
CA LEU A 454 14.81 9.70 -31.78
C LEU A 454 15.35 9.19 -33.13
N SER A 455 14.89 9.76 -34.25
CA SER A 455 15.37 9.42 -35.59
C SER A 455 16.86 9.74 -35.80
N THR A 456 17.33 10.88 -35.27
CA THR A 456 18.75 11.25 -35.35
C THR A 456 19.61 10.32 -34.51
N LYS A 457 19.19 10.00 -33.28
CA LYS A 457 19.92 9.10 -32.38
C LYS A 457 19.92 7.65 -32.87
N CYS A 458 18.84 7.18 -33.49
CA CYS A 458 18.80 5.88 -34.15
C CYS A 458 19.72 5.83 -35.37
N SER A 459 19.83 6.92 -36.14
CA SER A 459 20.77 6.98 -37.26
C SER A 459 22.23 6.98 -36.80
N GLU A 460 22.54 7.65 -35.67
CA GLU A 460 23.85 7.58 -35.00
C GLU A 460 24.16 6.16 -34.50
N ALA A 461 23.13 5.41 -34.11
CA ALA A 461 23.21 4.01 -33.68
C ALA A 461 23.19 2.97 -34.83
N GLY A 462 23.24 3.40 -36.09
CA GLY A 462 23.30 2.51 -37.26
C GLY A 462 21.98 1.84 -37.65
N LEU A 463 20.83 2.39 -37.25
CA LEU A 463 19.52 1.97 -37.79
C LEU A 463 19.21 2.74 -39.07
N THR A 464 18.78 2.02 -40.11
CA THR A 464 18.26 2.65 -41.31
C THR A 464 16.87 3.26 -41.04
N LYS A 465 16.45 4.23 -41.86
CA LYS A 465 15.11 4.84 -41.73
C LYS A 465 13.98 3.82 -41.87
N GLU A 466 14.17 2.81 -42.71
CA GLU A 466 13.19 1.74 -42.93
C GLU A 466 13.09 0.81 -41.71
N ASP A 467 14.22 0.48 -41.07
CA ASP A 467 14.24 -0.34 -39.86
C ASP A 467 13.64 0.40 -38.65
N PHE A 468 13.85 1.70 -38.59
CA PHE A 468 13.24 2.58 -37.60
C PHE A 468 11.72 2.57 -37.69
N GLU A 469 11.16 2.76 -38.89
CA GLU A 469 9.71 2.78 -39.09
C GLU A 469 9.07 1.41 -38.84
N LYS A 470 9.75 0.32 -39.24
CA LYS A 470 9.30 -1.05 -38.95
C LYS A 470 9.28 -1.32 -37.44
N ALA A 471 10.37 -1.03 -36.73
CA ALA A 471 10.47 -1.22 -35.29
C ALA A 471 9.44 -0.38 -34.52
N LEU A 472 9.24 0.88 -34.92
CA LEU A 472 8.23 1.76 -34.32
C LEU A 472 6.82 1.17 -34.47
N ASN A 473 6.47 0.71 -35.68
CA ASN A 473 5.16 0.13 -35.95
C ASN A 473 4.97 -1.22 -35.22
N GLU A 474 6.00 -2.06 -35.13
CA GLU A 474 5.95 -3.33 -34.37
C GLU A 474 5.73 -3.08 -32.86
N LEU A 475 6.43 -2.10 -32.28
CA LEU A 475 6.29 -1.76 -30.85
C LEU A 475 4.98 -1.05 -30.52
N GLU A 476 4.43 -0.30 -31.48
CA GLU A 476 3.10 0.30 -31.40
C GLU A 476 2.01 -0.79 -31.45
N GLN A 477 2.16 -1.81 -32.31
CA GLN A 477 1.26 -2.97 -32.36
C GLN A 477 1.33 -3.83 -31.08
N GLN A 478 2.51 -3.93 -30.47
CA GLN A 478 2.71 -4.64 -29.20
C GLN A 478 2.26 -3.83 -27.97
N GLY A 479 1.86 -2.55 -28.14
CA GLY A 479 1.41 -1.69 -27.06
C GLY A 479 2.51 -1.25 -26.08
N ILE A 480 3.78 -1.38 -26.49
CA ILE A 480 4.96 -1.01 -25.68
C ILE A 480 5.26 0.49 -25.83
N VAL A 481 4.87 1.07 -26.97
CA VAL A 481 5.17 2.46 -27.34
C VAL A 481 3.91 3.14 -27.88
N TYR A 482 3.65 4.37 -27.45
CA TYR A 482 2.53 5.19 -27.96
C TYR A 482 3.02 6.42 -28.72
N ARG A 483 2.39 6.71 -29.85
CA ARG A 483 2.61 7.94 -30.62
C ARG A 483 1.59 9.01 -30.23
N SER A 484 2.06 10.12 -29.70
CA SER A 484 1.23 11.29 -29.43
C SER A 484 0.92 12.04 -30.73
N SER A 485 -0.28 12.62 -30.83
CA SER A 485 -0.68 13.51 -31.94
C SER A 485 0.22 14.75 -32.07
N LYS A 486 1.01 15.07 -31.04
CA LYS A 486 1.99 16.16 -31.03
C LYS A 486 3.38 15.77 -31.60
N GLY A 487 3.55 14.54 -32.08
CA GLY A 487 4.82 14.08 -32.68
C GLY A 487 5.87 13.61 -31.67
N SER A 488 5.45 13.24 -30.46
CA SER A 488 6.28 12.56 -29.45
C SER A 488 5.93 11.07 -29.36
N VAL A 489 6.89 10.29 -28.87
CA VAL A 489 6.81 8.86 -28.64
C VAL A 489 7.07 8.62 -27.16
N SER A 490 6.15 7.90 -26.50
CA SER A 490 6.27 7.56 -25.08
C SER A 490 6.32 6.05 -24.86
N TYR A 491 7.20 5.63 -23.95
CA TYR A 491 7.35 4.24 -23.54
C TYR A 491 6.35 3.92 -22.42
N VAL A 492 5.70 2.76 -22.51
CA VAL A 492 4.84 2.24 -21.44
C VAL A 492 5.73 1.55 -20.41
N ASP A 493 5.77 2.09 -19.20
CA ASP A 493 6.38 1.42 -18.04
C ASP A 493 5.60 0.12 -17.75
N ILE A 494 5.95 -0.97 -18.44
CA ILE A 494 5.71 -2.30 -17.90
C ILE A 494 6.80 -2.48 -16.84
N GLU A 495 6.43 -2.27 -15.58
CA GLU A 495 7.28 -2.66 -14.45
C GLU A 495 7.70 -4.12 -14.65
N LEU A 496 8.97 -4.33 -14.99
CA LEU A 496 9.64 -5.61 -15.20
C LEU A 496 10.59 -5.88 -14.04
#